data_AF-A0A1H5WN36-F1
#
_entry.id   AF-A0A1H5WN36-F1
#
_cell.length_a   1.000
_cell.length_b   1.000
_cell.length_c   1.000
_cell.angle_alpha   90.00
_cell.angle_beta   90.00
_cell.angle_gamma   90.00
#
_symmetry.space_group_name_H-M   'P 1'
#
loop_
_entity.id
_entity.type
_entity.pdbx_description
1 polymer ?
#
loop_
_entity_poly.entity_id
_entity_poly.type
_entity_poly.pdbx_seq_one_letter_code
_entity_poly.pdbx_strand_id
1 'polypeptide(L)'
;MADVFFDVNGNIRAVGSIRRGANGNPQSLDASIADGDTIGFHCAGSGSLRFLGVDTPEKNFQLPGSQAHRRLDSEEWEAYLTDPFLPHFDPYNLDADLIAHLRVRIGPGAGINHRFHGENAEQALIAQVQSDMDALGQNPDTFGYFLSFSFEVFDAYGRFLAFINRNQPDVRIPGPRPFSYNERQLEKGMALPYFIWPNIAPFRKESLLEAVFAPGTARQTAEASADLSRARNFVRQARANEMGVFNPADPLRLEAFEVRYLGRRELPSRAVIDLSRDDDVILQAQHYFRIPNAEDRLFIPPAFVPLFVMRGWRLEGWF
;
A
#
# COMPACT_ATOMS: atom_id res chain seq x y z
N MET A 1 -12.81 5.70 -25.32
CA MET A 1 -13.70 5.62 -24.14
C MET A 1 -13.95 7.04 -23.67
N ALA A 2 -15.16 7.40 -23.22
CA ALA A 2 -15.37 8.70 -22.59
C ALA A 2 -14.88 8.61 -21.15
N ASP A 3 -13.91 9.44 -20.77
CA ASP A 3 -13.44 9.54 -19.39
C ASP A 3 -14.55 10.18 -18.54
N VAL A 4 -14.84 9.62 -17.37
CA VAL A 4 -15.97 10.08 -16.53
C VAL A 4 -15.61 9.97 -15.05
N PHE A 5 -15.93 11.03 -14.29
CA PHE A 5 -16.05 11.01 -12.83
C PHE A 5 -17.53 11.00 -12.45
N PHE A 6 -17.92 10.15 -11.51
CA PHE A 6 -19.31 10.01 -11.09
C PHE A 6 -19.43 9.54 -9.64
N ASP A 7 -20.55 9.87 -9.01
CA ASP A 7 -20.90 9.41 -7.67
C ASP A 7 -21.85 8.20 -7.76
N VAL A 8 -21.62 7.19 -6.91
CA VAL A 8 -22.56 6.10 -6.69
C VAL A 8 -22.80 5.96 -5.19
N ASN A 9 -23.92 6.53 -4.73
CA ASN A 9 -24.34 6.49 -3.32
C ASN A 9 -23.28 7.08 -2.37
N GLY A 10 -22.75 8.25 -2.70
CA GLY A 10 -21.74 8.94 -1.87
C GLY A 10 -20.31 8.43 -2.05
N ASN A 11 -20.10 7.47 -2.96
CA ASN A 11 -18.77 6.97 -3.29
C ASN A 11 -18.35 7.45 -4.67
N ILE A 12 -17.26 8.23 -4.70
CA ILE A 12 -16.69 8.74 -5.95
C ILE A 12 -16.07 7.58 -6.74
N ARG A 13 -16.31 7.58 -8.05
CA ARG A 13 -15.78 6.63 -9.02
C ARG A 13 -15.24 7.38 -10.22
N ALA A 14 -14.29 6.74 -10.91
CA ALA A 14 -13.82 7.23 -12.18
C ALA A 14 -13.54 6.10 -13.15
N VAL A 15 -13.66 6.41 -14.43
CA VAL A 15 -13.15 5.60 -15.53
C VAL A 15 -12.20 6.48 -16.33
N GLY A 16 -11.05 5.93 -16.68
CA GLY A 16 -10.10 6.58 -17.59
C GLY A 16 -9.13 5.57 -18.17
N SER A 17 -8.18 6.03 -18.98
CA SER A 17 -7.32 5.16 -19.77
C SER A 17 -5.88 5.09 -19.24
N ILE A 18 -5.06 4.29 -19.92
CA ILE A 18 -3.60 4.34 -19.79
C ILE A 18 -3.12 5.78 -20.01
N ARG A 19 -2.10 6.19 -19.23
CA ARG A 19 -1.50 7.52 -19.32
C ARG A 19 -1.12 7.85 -20.76
N ARG A 20 -1.42 9.06 -21.19
CA ARG A 20 -1.02 9.57 -22.51
C ARG A 20 0.31 10.33 -22.40
N GLY A 21 1.19 10.10 -23.38
CA GLY A 21 2.43 10.84 -23.57
C GLY A 21 2.19 12.23 -24.16
N ALA A 22 3.27 13.00 -24.36
CA ALA A 22 3.20 14.35 -24.91
C ALA A 22 2.62 14.42 -26.34
N ASN A 23 2.69 13.33 -27.08
CA ASN A 23 2.09 13.17 -28.41
C ASN A 23 0.59 12.81 -28.38
N GLY A 24 -0.02 12.69 -27.19
CA GLY A 24 -1.41 12.30 -27.01
C GLY A 24 -1.69 10.80 -27.14
N ASN A 25 -0.71 9.98 -27.51
CA ASN A 25 -0.86 8.54 -27.61
C ASN A 25 -0.69 7.88 -26.24
N PRO A 26 -1.35 6.73 -25.98
CA PRO A 26 -1.10 5.95 -24.77
C PRO A 26 0.38 5.58 -24.65
N GLN A 27 0.90 5.64 -23.44
CA GLN A 27 2.21 5.11 -23.11
C GLN A 27 2.21 3.57 -23.16
N SER A 28 3.38 2.96 -23.33
CA SER A 28 3.53 1.52 -23.09
C SER A 28 3.23 1.19 -21.62
N LEU A 29 2.93 -0.07 -21.33
CA LEU A 29 2.72 -0.51 -19.95
C LEU A 29 3.95 -0.21 -19.08
N ASP A 30 5.16 -0.52 -19.56
CA ASP A 30 6.42 -0.22 -18.85
C ASP A 30 6.63 1.27 -18.57
N ALA A 31 6.12 2.16 -19.43
CA ALA A 31 6.24 3.60 -19.22
C ALA A 31 5.11 4.17 -18.35
N SER A 32 3.94 3.52 -18.36
CA SER A 32 2.76 3.98 -17.62
C SER A 32 2.74 3.43 -16.20
N ILE A 33 3.27 2.24 -15.93
CA ILE A 33 3.29 1.60 -14.61
C ILE A 33 4.64 1.93 -13.99
N ALA A 34 4.63 2.67 -12.87
CA ALA A 34 5.86 3.20 -12.28
C ALA A 34 6.53 2.20 -11.32
N ASP A 35 5.73 1.40 -10.64
CA ASP A 35 6.12 0.38 -9.67
C ASP A 35 4.92 -0.58 -9.43
N GLY A 36 4.99 -1.43 -8.41
CA GLY A 36 3.97 -2.44 -8.12
C GLY A 36 2.67 -1.91 -7.51
N ASP A 37 2.58 -0.64 -7.12
CA ASP A 37 1.38 -0.03 -6.51
C ASP A 37 0.99 1.33 -7.13
N THR A 38 1.71 1.79 -8.15
CA THR A 38 1.51 3.08 -8.80
C THR A 38 1.37 2.95 -10.33
N ILE A 39 0.24 3.42 -10.85
CA ILE A 39 -0.11 3.42 -12.28
C ILE A 39 -0.32 4.85 -12.78
N GLY A 40 0.23 5.15 -13.94
CA GLY A 40 -0.05 6.33 -14.73
C GLY A 40 -1.42 6.24 -15.39
N PHE A 41 -2.19 7.30 -15.28
CA PHE A 41 -3.59 7.33 -15.69
C PHE A 41 -3.92 8.59 -16.49
N HIS A 42 -4.92 8.47 -17.36
CA HIS A 42 -5.48 9.59 -18.09
C HIS A 42 -6.99 9.70 -17.88
N CYS A 43 -7.44 10.86 -17.41
CA CYS A 43 -8.85 11.26 -17.36
C CYS A 43 -8.95 12.77 -17.49
N ALA A 44 -9.28 13.27 -18.69
CA ALA A 44 -9.27 14.70 -19.01
C ALA A 44 -7.95 15.40 -18.60
N GLY A 45 -6.84 14.67 -18.67
CA GLY A 45 -5.53 15.05 -18.11
C GLY A 45 -4.76 13.83 -17.63
N SER A 46 -3.42 13.88 -17.62
CA SER A 46 -2.57 12.76 -17.21
C SER A 46 -2.04 12.93 -15.79
N GLY A 47 -2.16 11.90 -14.96
CA GLY A 47 -1.68 11.88 -13.57
C GLY A 47 -1.16 10.51 -13.16
N SER A 48 -1.01 10.32 -11.85
CA SER A 48 -0.63 9.03 -11.25
C SER A 48 -1.67 8.61 -10.22
N LEU A 49 -1.95 7.32 -10.19
CA LEU A 49 -2.82 6.64 -9.24
C LEU A 49 -1.93 5.77 -8.35
N ARG A 50 -2.20 5.80 -7.05
CA ARG A 50 -1.59 4.90 -6.08
C ARG A 50 -2.66 4.01 -5.46
N PHE A 51 -2.31 2.75 -5.27
CA PHE A 51 -3.21 1.74 -4.76
C PHE A 51 -3.45 1.97 -3.26
N LEU A 52 -4.72 1.88 -2.85
CA LEU A 52 -5.10 1.86 -1.44
C LEU A 52 -4.90 0.47 -0.81
N GLY A 53 -4.56 0.48 0.48
CA GLY A 53 -4.54 -0.73 1.33
C GLY A 53 -3.36 -1.66 1.08
N VAL A 54 -2.45 -1.32 0.18
CA VAL A 54 -1.26 -2.12 -0.17
C VAL A 54 -0.05 -1.21 -0.24
N ASP A 55 1.13 -1.80 -0.06
CA ASP A 55 2.40 -1.11 -0.18
C ASP A 55 3.44 -2.06 -0.78
N THR A 56 3.99 -1.71 -1.93
CA THR A 56 5.02 -2.52 -2.61
C THR A 56 6.42 -2.01 -2.30
N PRO A 57 7.44 -2.89 -2.34
CA PRO A 57 8.83 -2.47 -2.13
C PRO A 57 9.26 -1.39 -3.12
N GLU A 58 10.06 -0.45 -2.61
CA GLU A 58 10.55 0.72 -3.34
C GLU A 58 11.70 0.36 -4.29
N LYS A 59 11.66 0.91 -5.50
CA LYS A 59 12.81 0.81 -6.44
C LYS A 59 13.83 1.93 -6.25
N ASN A 60 13.35 3.11 -5.85
CA ASN A 60 14.16 4.28 -5.59
C ASN A 60 13.52 5.13 -4.49
N PHE A 61 14.35 5.78 -3.68
CA PHE A 61 13.89 6.68 -2.63
C PHE A 61 14.98 7.68 -2.24
N GLN A 62 14.62 8.69 -1.45
CA GLN A 62 15.53 9.72 -0.96
C GLN A 62 16.41 9.18 0.18
N LEU A 63 17.69 9.55 0.17
CA LEU A 63 18.61 9.30 1.29
C LEU A 63 18.56 10.45 2.32
N PRO A 64 19.00 10.21 3.56
CA PRO A 64 19.05 11.26 4.58
C PRO A 64 19.77 12.52 4.10
N GLY A 65 19.16 13.68 4.36
CA GLY A 65 19.73 14.98 3.99
C GLY A 65 19.68 15.31 2.50
N SER A 66 19.07 14.47 1.66
CA SER A 66 18.95 14.70 0.22
C SER A 66 17.49 14.63 -0.25
N GLN A 67 17.11 15.52 -1.16
CA GLN A 67 15.83 15.44 -1.87
C GLN A 67 15.92 14.61 -3.16
N ALA A 68 17.13 14.23 -3.57
CA ALA A 68 17.34 13.46 -4.78
C ALA A 68 16.96 11.99 -4.56
N HIS A 69 16.14 11.45 -5.47
CA HIS A 69 15.83 10.03 -5.49
C HIS A 69 17.04 9.24 -5.96
N ARG A 70 17.42 8.22 -5.20
CA ARG A 70 18.48 7.27 -5.53
C ARG A 70 17.91 5.86 -5.59
N ARG A 71 18.47 5.06 -6.48
CA ARG A 71 18.08 3.65 -6.65
C ARG A 71 18.46 2.89 -5.38
N LEU A 72 17.57 2.01 -4.89
CA LEU A 72 17.80 1.32 -3.60
C LEU A 72 19.00 0.37 -3.62
N ASP A 73 19.49 0.00 -4.79
CA ASP A 73 20.68 -0.82 -4.97
C ASP A 73 21.96 0.00 -5.24
N SER A 74 21.92 1.33 -5.05
CA SER A 74 23.12 2.16 -5.21
C SER A 74 24.11 1.97 -4.05
N GLU A 75 25.38 2.27 -4.30
CA GLU A 75 26.43 2.18 -3.28
C GLU A 75 26.12 3.04 -2.04
N GLU A 76 25.47 4.19 -2.23
CA GLU A 76 25.09 5.07 -1.11
C GLU A 76 23.98 4.46 -0.24
N TRP A 77 23.00 3.78 -0.85
CA TRP A 77 21.96 3.07 -0.12
C TRP A 77 22.51 1.83 0.59
N GLU A 78 23.43 1.11 -0.05
CA GLU A 78 24.14 -0.03 0.56
C GLU A 78 24.94 0.41 1.79
N ALA A 79 25.71 1.50 1.68
CA ALA A 79 26.46 2.06 2.79
C ALA A 79 25.53 2.50 3.94
N TYR A 80 24.40 3.14 3.63
CA TYR A 80 23.45 3.63 4.63
C TYR A 80 22.69 2.49 5.33
N LEU A 81 22.13 1.53 4.59
CA LEU A 81 21.33 0.43 5.15
C LEU A 81 22.18 -0.68 5.77
N THR A 82 23.50 -0.64 5.62
CA THR A 82 24.39 -1.52 6.39
C THR A 82 24.22 -1.29 7.89
N ASP A 83 24.21 -0.02 8.34
CA ASP A 83 23.74 0.35 9.69
C ASP A 83 23.35 1.85 9.74
N PRO A 84 22.05 2.19 9.64
CA PRO A 84 21.56 3.57 9.62
C PRO A 84 21.60 4.25 11.00
N PHE A 85 21.99 3.51 12.04
CA PHE A 85 22.03 3.94 13.45
C PHE A 85 23.45 4.22 13.95
N LEU A 86 24.44 4.24 13.05
CA LEU A 86 25.80 4.60 13.42
C LEU A 86 25.90 6.06 13.90
N PRO A 87 26.78 6.38 14.87
CA PRO A 87 26.88 7.72 15.46
C PRO A 87 27.28 8.86 14.50
N HIS A 88 27.81 8.52 13.31
CA HIS A 88 28.20 9.52 12.32
C HIS A 88 27.02 10.04 11.49
N PHE A 89 25.84 9.40 11.58
CA PHE A 89 24.59 9.96 11.10
C PHE A 89 23.95 10.83 12.18
N ASP A 90 23.17 11.85 11.78
CA ASP A 90 22.45 12.73 12.71
C ASP A 90 21.60 11.93 13.72
N PRO A 91 21.44 12.36 14.98
CA PRO A 91 20.66 11.62 15.96
C PRO A 91 19.29 11.21 15.45
N TYR A 92 18.92 9.95 15.69
CA TYR A 92 17.65 9.40 15.25
C TYR A 92 16.88 8.84 16.43
N ASN A 93 15.82 9.54 16.82
CA ASN A 93 15.07 9.29 18.04
C ASN A 93 14.07 8.12 17.92
N LEU A 94 14.51 6.98 17.39
CA LEU A 94 13.70 5.75 17.41
C LEU A 94 13.80 5.07 18.77
N ASP A 95 12.71 4.44 19.21
CA ASP A 95 12.69 3.61 20.40
C ASP A 95 13.70 2.47 20.30
N ALA A 96 14.34 2.11 21.41
CA ALA A 96 15.36 1.07 21.44
C ALA A 96 14.85 -0.29 20.91
N ASP A 97 13.59 -0.63 21.21
CA ASP A 97 12.97 -1.88 20.73
C ASP A 97 12.75 -1.85 19.22
N LEU A 98 12.37 -0.70 18.65
CA LEU A 98 12.23 -0.53 17.20
C LEU A 98 13.60 -0.62 16.51
N ILE A 99 14.64 -0.01 17.08
CA ILE A 99 16.02 -0.16 16.59
C ILE A 99 16.44 -1.63 16.61
N ALA A 100 16.19 -2.35 17.70
CA ALA A 100 16.50 -3.77 17.81
C ALA A 100 15.75 -4.60 16.75
N HIS A 101 14.46 -4.31 16.55
CA HIS A 101 13.63 -4.95 15.53
C HIS A 101 14.10 -4.67 14.09
N LEU A 102 14.62 -3.47 13.81
CA LEU A 102 15.16 -3.13 12.50
C LEU A 102 16.54 -3.77 12.28
N ARG A 103 17.40 -3.77 13.30
CA ARG A 103 18.77 -4.31 13.24
C ARG A 103 18.89 -5.76 12.78
N VAL A 104 17.87 -6.58 13.03
CA VAL A 104 17.86 -7.98 12.55
C VAL A 104 17.53 -8.10 11.06
N ARG A 105 17.10 -7.01 10.41
CA ARG A 105 16.61 -6.98 9.03
C ARG A 105 17.42 -6.06 8.11
N ILE A 106 18.01 -4.99 8.64
CA ILE A 106 19.02 -4.18 7.93
C ILE A 106 20.36 -4.92 7.81
N GLY A 107 21.33 -4.31 7.12
CA GLY A 107 22.65 -4.89 6.85
C GLY A 107 22.97 -4.94 5.35
N PRO A 108 24.14 -5.49 4.98
CA PRO A 108 24.56 -5.56 3.58
C PRO A 108 23.51 -6.23 2.70
N GLY A 109 23.27 -5.67 1.52
CA GLY A 109 22.30 -6.13 0.52
C GLY A 109 20.83 -5.82 0.83
N ALA A 110 20.52 -5.11 1.92
CA ALA A 110 19.12 -4.79 2.26
C ALA A 110 18.43 -3.95 1.18
N GLY A 111 19.13 -2.95 0.63
CA GLY A 111 18.61 -2.14 -0.46
C GLY A 111 18.45 -2.91 -1.78
N ILE A 112 19.40 -3.79 -2.09
CA ILE A 112 19.36 -4.68 -3.26
C ILE A 112 18.15 -5.62 -3.19
N ASN A 113 17.94 -6.28 -2.04
CA ASN A 113 16.77 -7.12 -1.78
C ASN A 113 15.46 -6.33 -1.95
N HIS A 114 15.38 -5.12 -1.41
CA HIS A 114 14.19 -4.30 -1.50
C HIS A 114 13.87 -3.91 -2.96
N ARG A 115 14.89 -3.48 -3.73
CA ARG A 115 14.74 -3.19 -5.16
C ARG A 115 14.28 -4.43 -5.94
N PHE A 116 14.89 -5.59 -5.70
CA PHE A 116 14.56 -6.83 -6.39
C PHE A 116 13.06 -7.16 -6.26
N HIS A 117 12.53 -7.11 -5.04
CA HIS A 117 11.10 -7.31 -4.81
C HIS A 117 10.23 -6.21 -5.43
N GLY A 118 10.72 -4.95 -5.46
CA GLY A 118 10.02 -3.83 -6.11
C GLY A 118 9.88 -4.00 -7.63
N GLU A 119 10.93 -4.49 -8.29
CA GLU A 119 10.90 -4.82 -9.72
C GLU A 119 9.99 -6.02 -10.00
N ASN A 120 10.02 -7.05 -9.16
CA ASN A 120 9.10 -8.18 -9.29
C ASN A 120 7.64 -7.75 -9.15
N ALA A 121 7.34 -6.85 -8.21
CA ALA A 121 5.99 -6.33 -8.00
C ALA A 121 5.48 -5.50 -9.20
N GLU A 122 6.35 -4.67 -9.78
CA GLU A 122 6.06 -3.92 -11.01
C GLU A 122 5.78 -4.85 -12.20
N GLN A 123 6.67 -5.83 -12.44
CA GLN A 123 6.50 -6.79 -13.53
C GLN A 123 5.24 -7.64 -13.35
N ALA A 124 4.91 -8.01 -12.11
CA ALA A 124 3.66 -8.69 -11.80
C ALA A 124 2.44 -7.82 -12.13
N LEU A 125 2.49 -6.51 -11.88
CA LEU A 125 1.41 -5.59 -12.21
C LEU A 125 1.28 -5.39 -13.72
N ILE A 126 2.39 -5.19 -14.44
CA ILE A 126 2.40 -5.11 -15.91
C ILE A 126 1.76 -6.36 -16.51
N ALA A 127 2.14 -7.55 -16.06
CA ALA A 127 1.57 -8.81 -16.53
C ALA A 127 0.06 -8.94 -16.22
N GLN A 128 -0.39 -8.44 -15.06
CA GLN A 128 -1.82 -8.43 -14.71
C GLN A 128 -2.63 -7.53 -15.65
N VAL A 129 -2.14 -6.31 -15.92
CA VAL A 129 -2.79 -5.36 -16.83
C VAL A 129 -2.80 -5.88 -18.26
N GLN A 130 -1.67 -6.42 -18.73
CA GLN A 130 -1.60 -7.03 -20.06
C GLN A 130 -2.59 -8.19 -20.21
N SER A 131 -2.65 -9.09 -19.21
CA SER A 131 -3.60 -10.20 -19.22
C SER A 131 -5.06 -9.73 -19.23
N ASP A 132 -5.37 -8.60 -18.59
CA ASP A 132 -6.71 -8.03 -18.60
C ASP A 132 -7.05 -7.36 -19.93
N MET A 133 -6.07 -6.71 -20.57
CA MET A 133 -6.22 -6.22 -21.94
C MET A 133 -6.51 -7.37 -22.91
N ASP A 134 -5.72 -8.45 -22.84
CA ASP A 134 -5.89 -9.62 -23.69
C ASP A 134 -7.26 -10.28 -23.46
N ALA A 135 -7.66 -10.44 -22.20
CA ALA A 135 -8.95 -11.03 -21.84
C ALA A 135 -10.14 -10.21 -22.36
N LEU A 136 -10.02 -8.89 -22.41
CA LEU A 136 -11.05 -8.00 -22.94
C LEU A 136 -10.95 -7.80 -24.47
N GLY A 137 -9.92 -8.35 -25.13
CA GLY A 137 -9.64 -8.09 -26.54
C GLY A 137 -9.32 -6.61 -26.81
N GLN A 138 -8.73 -5.93 -25.84
CA GLN A 138 -8.42 -4.51 -25.87
C GLN A 138 -6.92 -4.26 -26.04
N ASN A 139 -6.58 -3.04 -26.43
CA ASN A 139 -5.21 -2.55 -26.61
C ASN A 139 -5.02 -1.23 -25.82
N PRO A 140 -3.82 -0.64 -25.76
CA PRO A 140 -3.59 0.55 -24.94
C PRO A 140 -4.51 1.75 -25.26
N ASP A 141 -5.02 1.84 -26.49
CA ASP A 141 -5.94 2.90 -26.93
C ASP A 141 -7.39 2.71 -26.44
N THR A 142 -7.78 1.46 -26.19
CA THR A 142 -9.16 1.08 -25.89
C THR A 142 -9.35 0.59 -24.46
N PHE A 143 -8.26 0.18 -23.80
CA PHE A 143 -8.27 -0.27 -22.43
C PHE A 143 -8.55 0.87 -21.45
N GLY A 144 -9.35 0.57 -20.43
CA GLY A 144 -9.69 1.52 -19.39
C GLY A 144 -9.54 0.92 -18.00
N TYR A 145 -9.16 1.75 -17.04
CA TYR A 145 -9.20 1.47 -15.62
C TYR A 145 -10.53 1.91 -15.02
N PHE A 146 -11.06 1.12 -14.10
CA PHE A 146 -12.14 1.50 -13.20
C PHE A 146 -11.55 1.81 -11.83
N LEU A 147 -11.82 3.01 -11.33
CA LEU A 147 -11.30 3.52 -10.07
C LEU A 147 -12.41 3.61 -9.04
N SER A 148 -12.13 3.05 -7.87
CA SER A 148 -12.99 3.08 -6.71
C SER A 148 -12.27 3.78 -5.57
N PHE A 149 -12.60 5.06 -5.35
CA PHE A 149 -12.05 5.85 -4.25
C PHE A 149 -12.65 5.42 -2.91
N SER A 150 -11.89 5.62 -1.83
CA SER A 150 -12.41 5.54 -0.46
C SER A 150 -12.55 6.95 0.12
N PHE A 151 -12.29 7.13 1.41
CA PHE A 151 -12.43 8.42 2.07
C PHE A 151 -11.42 9.46 1.56
N GLU A 152 -10.12 9.09 1.48
CA GLU A 152 -9.11 9.95 0.88
C GLU A 152 -9.06 9.71 -0.64
N VAL A 153 -9.29 10.77 -1.40
CA VAL A 153 -9.23 10.74 -2.87
C VAL A 153 -7.81 11.01 -3.38
N PHE A 154 -7.05 11.85 -2.67
CA PHE A 154 -5.69 12.25 -3.03
C PHE A 154 -4.73 12.04 -1.87
N ASP A 155 -3.47 11.74 -2.18
CA ASP A 155 -2.38 11.87 -1.23
C ASP A 155 -1.79 13.30 -1.23
N ALA A 156 -0.86 13.56 -0.31
CA ALA A 156 -0.19 14.86 -0.18
C ALA A 156 0.66 15.27 -1.40
N TYR A 157 0.94 14.33 -2.32
CA TYR A 157 1.68 14.56 -3.56
C TYR A 157 0.74 14.78 -4.76
N GLY A 158 -0.58 14.81 -4.53
CA GLY A 158 -1.59 14.99 -5.57
C GLY A 158 -1.85 13.72 -6.39
N ARG A 159 -1.38 12.54 -5.97
CA ARG A 159 -1.73 11.28 -6.60
C ARG A 159 -3.10 10.84 -6.13
N PHE A 160 -3.90 10.32 -7.05
CA PHE A 160 -5.18 9.70 -6.69
C PHE A 160 -4.94 8.43 -5.86
N LEU A 161 -5.80 8.19 -4.87
CA LEU A 161 -5.78 7.00 -4.02
C LEU A 161 -7.01 6.13 -4.30
N ALA A 162 -6.82 4.94 -4.88
CA ALA A 162 -7.96 4.13 -5.30
C ALA A 162 -7.73 2.61 -5.18
N PHE A 163 -8.85 1.88 -5.15
CA PHE A 163 -8.90 0.49 -5.56
C PHE A 163 -9.13 0.45 -7.07
N ILE A 164 -8.28 -0.29 -7.79
CA ILE A 164 -8.20 -0.23 -9.25
C ILE A 164 -8.56 -1.59 -9.85
N ASN A 165 -9.37 -1.58 -10.90
CA ASN A 165 -9.70 -2.77 -11.67
C ASN A 165 -9.72 -2.44 -13.16
N ARG A 166 -9.81 -3.45 -14.02
CA ARG A 166 -10.13 -3.24 -15.44
C ARG A 166 -11.55 -2.68 -15.57
N ASN A 167 -11.75 -1.73 -16.48
CA ASN A 167 -13.09 -1.22 -16.76
C ASN A 167 -13.89 -2.24 -17.57
N GLN A 168 -14.72 -2.99 -16.85
CA GLN A 168 -15.59 -4.03 -17.40
C GLN A 168 -17.04 -3.76 -16.96
N PRO A 169 -17.82 -2.94 -17.69
CA PRO A 169 -19.15 -2.51 -17.27
C PRO A 169 -20.09 -3.67 -16.91
N ASP A 170 -20.12 -4.73 -17.73
CA ASP A 170 -20.79 -5.98 -17.38
C ASP A 170 -19.86 -6.86 -16.54
N VAL A 171 -20.18 -7.06 -15.27
CA VAL A 171 -19.37 -7.84 -14.32
C VAL A 171 -19.16 -9.31 -14.70
N ARG A 172 -19.86 -9.84 -15.71
CA ARG A 172 -19.79 -11.26 -16.11
C ARG A 172 -19.27 -11.49 -17.53
N ILE A 173 -19.05 -10.44 -18.33
CA ILE A 173 -18.63 -10.55 -19.73
C ILE A 173 -17.27 -9.86 -19.93
N PRO A 174 -16.27 -10.51 -20.55
CA PRO A 174 -16.28 -11.87 -21.14
C PRO A 174 -16.15 -13.01 -20.11
N GLY A 175 -15.95 -12.67 -18.85
CA GLY A 175 -16.01 -13.56 -17.70
C GLY A 175 -16.23 -12.75 -16.43
N PRO A 176 -16.26 -13.39 -15.26
CA PRO A 176 -16.33 -12.68 -13.98
C PRO A 176 -15.23 -11.62 -13.89
N ARG A 177 -15.60 -10.40 -13.48
CA ARG A 177 -14.62 -9.35 -13.19
C ARG A 177 -13.68 -9.87 -12.10
N PRO A 178 -12.35 -9.81 -12.30
CA PRO A 178 -11.38 -10.26 -11.30
C PRO A 178 -11.42 -9.33 -10.08
N PHE A 179 -10.72 -9.73 -9.03
CA PHE A 179 -10.41 -8.84 -7.91
C PHE A 179 -9.61 -7.61 -8.39
N SER A 180 -9.59 -6.56 -7.58
CA SER A 180 -8.80 -5.36 -7.88
C SER A 180 -7.31 -5.70 -8.03
N TYR A 181 -6.56 -4.87 -8.76
CA TYR A 181 -5.11 -5.02 -8.83
C TYR A 181 -4.46 -4.93 -7.44
N ASN A 182 -5.02 -4.11 -6.55
CA ASN A 182 -4.62 -4.05 -5.12
C ASN A 182 -4.67 -5.45 -4.49
N GLU A 183 -5.81 -6.12 -4.59
CA GLU A 183 -6.00 -7.45 -4.01
C GLU A 183 -5.17 -8.52 -4.71
N ARG A 184 -5.02 -8.45 -6.04
CA ARG A 184 -4.21 -9.41 -6.80
C ARG A 184 -2.72 -9.28 -6.47
N GLN A 185 -2.23 -8.09 -6.14
CA GLN A 185 -0.85 -7.91 -5.64
C GLN A 185 -0.68 -8.55 -4.25
N LEU A 186 -1.68 -8.46 -3.36
CA LEU A 186 -1.66 -9.17 -2.07
C LEU A 186 -1.74 -10.69 -2.24
N GLU A 187 -2.64 -11.17 -3.10
CA GLU A 187 -2.83 -12.60 -3.41
C GLU A 187 -1.55 -13.24 -3.95
N LYS A 188 -0.80 -12.52 -4.78
CA LYS A 188 0.48 -12.99 -5.33
C LYS A 188 1.68 -12.80 -4.39
N GLY A 189 1.49 -12.20 -3.20
CA GLY A 189 2.59 -11.86 -2.30
C GLY A 189 3.57 -10.83 -2.89
N MET A 190 3.11 -9.95 -3.78
CA MET A 190 3.92 -8.89 -4.40
C MET A 190 3.90 -7.59 -3.60
N ALA A 191 2.91 -7.42 -2.73
CA ALA A 191 2.75 -6.28 -1.84
C ALA A 191 2.52 -6.76 -0.41
N LEU A 192 2.88 -5.92 0.55
CA LEU A 192 2.39 -6.06 1.92
C LEU A 192 1.11 -5.25 2.09
N PRO A 193 0.18 -5.69 2.96
CA PRO A 193 -0.98 -4.89 3.31
C PRO A 193 -0.56 -3.66 4.09
N TYR A 194 -1.11 -2.51 3.72
CA TYR A 194 -0.92 -1.25 4.44
C TYR A 194 -2.29 -0.61 4.68
N PHE A 195 -3.08 -1.28 5.53
CA PHE A 195 -4.44 -0.89 5.84
C PHE A 195 -4.42 0.37 6.70
N ILE A 196 -4.86 1.48 6.12
CA ILE A 196 -4.97 2.77 6.81
C ILE A 196 -6.46 3.10 6.99
N TRP A 197 -6.91 3.27 8.22
CA TRP A 197 -8.24 3.80 8.49
C TRP A 197 -8.30 5.29 8.11
N PRO A 198 -9.37 5.80 7.49
CA PRO A 198 -10.63 5.11 7.15
C PRO A 198 -10.65 4.39 5.79
N ASN A 199 -9.55 4.36 5.04
CA ASN A 199 -9.49 3.89 3.64
C ASN A 199 -9.52 2.36 3.44
N ILE A 200 -9.97 1.59 4.42
CA ILE A 200 -10.01 0.12 4.38
C ILE A 200 -11.22 -0.46 3.63
N ALA A 201 -12.18 0.38 3.25
CA ALA A 201 -13.37 -0.03 2.52
C ALA A 201 -13.81 1.11 1.58
N PRO A 202 -13.79 0.94 0.25
CA PRO A 202 -14.19 1.98 -0.68
C PRO A 202 -15.71 2.09 -0.87
N PHE A 203 -16.51 1.22 -0.24
CA PHE A 203 -17.98 1.18 -0.36
C PHE A 203 -18.69 1.43 0.98
N ARG A 204 -18.02 2.09 1.93
CA ARG A 204 -18.59 2.41 3.24
C ARG A 204 -19.83 3.30 3.06
N LYS A 205 -20.86 3.06 3.86
CA LYS A 205 -22.09 3.89 3.87
C LYS A 205 -22.21 4.73 5.13
N GLU A 206 -21.55 4.31 6.20
CA GLU A 206 -21.54 4.94 7.51
C GLU A 206 -20.67 6.20 7.51
N SER A 207 -21.02 7.15 8.38
CA SER A 207 -20.19 8.31 8.66
C SER A 207 -18.85 7.91 9.29
N LEU A 208 -17.86 8.81 9.28
CA LEU A 208 -16.57 8.55 9.94
C LEU A 208 -16.72 8.22 11.43
N LEU A 209 -17.65 8.87 12.13
CA LEU A 209 -17.87 8.62 13.56
C LEU A 209 -18.46 7.23 13.80
N GLU A 210 -19.42 6.81 12.97
CA GLU A 210 -20.01 5.46 13.04
C GLU A 210 -19.00 4.38 12.62
N ALA A 211 -18.04 4.73 11.76
CA ALA A 211 -16.99 3.83 11.30
C ALA A 211 -15.87 3.58 12.33
N VAL A 212 -15.86 4.31 13.44
CA VAL A 212 -15.00 3.99 14.58
C VAL A 212 -15.62 2.83 15.34
N PHE A 213 -15.07 1.64 15.12
CA PHE A 213 -15.53 0.43 15.79
C PHE A 213 -15.25 0.46 17.29
N ALA A 214 -16.05 -0.29 18.04
CA ALA A 214 -15.97 -0.31 19.49
C ALA A 214 -14.65 -0.97 19.96
N PRO A 215 -14.11 -0.55 21.12
CA PRO A 215 -13.04 -1.29 21.78
C PRO A 215 -13.48 -2.74 22.03
N GLY A 216 -12.56 -3.70 21.93
CA GLY A 216 -12.85 -5.11 22.11
C GLY A 216 -13.55 -5.79 20.92
N THR A 217 -13.61 -5.15 19.74
CA THR A 217 -14.26 -5.73 18.55
C THR A 217 -13.41 -5.67 17.28
N ALA A 218 -12.08 -5.42 17.38
CA ALA A 218 -11.23 -5.23 16.21
C ALA A 218 -11.22 -6.45 15.28
N ARG A 219 -10.95 -7.65 15.80
CA ARG A 219 -10.96 -8.88 15.01
C ARG A 219 -12.34 -9.15 14.41
N GLN A 220 -13.38 -9.04 15.21
CA GLN A 220 -14.76 -9.24 14.71
C GLN A 220 -15.11 -8.27 13.59
N THR A 221 -14.71 -7.01 13.71
CA THR A 221 -14.93 -5.98 12.68
C THR A 221 -14.15 -6.32 11.40
N ALA A 222 -12.90 -6.77 11.55
CA ALA A 222 -12.07 -7.16 10.43
C ALA A 222 -12.60 -8.42 9.71
N GLU A 223 -13.19 -9.37 10.44
CA GLU A 223 -13.78 -10.59 9.90
C GLU A 223 -15.15 -10.36 9.25
N ALA A 224 -15.96 -9.44 9.81
CA ALA A 224 -17.27 -9.09 9.28
C ALA A 224 -17.19 -8.30 7.97
N SER A 225 -16.11 -7.55 7.76
CA SER A 225 -15.86 -6.86 6.48
C SER A 225 -15.37 -7.86 5.43
N ALA A 226 -16.22 -8.15 4.43
CA ALA A 226 -15.89 -9.09 3.37
C ALA A 226 -14.61 -8.72 2.61
N ASP A 227 -14.37 -7.43 2.38
CA ASP A 227 -13.20 -6.94 1.64
C ASP A 227 -11.92 -7.01 2.47
N LEU A 228 -11.98 -6.56 3.73
CA LEU A 228 -10.82 -6.60 4.63
C LEU A 228 -10.46 -8.05 4.99
N SER A 229 -11.45 -8.87 5.35
CA SER A 229 -11.24 -10.29 5.64
C SER A 229 -10.60 -11.02 4.44
N ARG A 230 -11.09 -10.76 3.22
CA ARG A 230 -10.53 -11.33 1.99
C ARG A 230 -9.09 -10.88 1.75
N ALA A 231 -8.80 -9.58 1.83
CA ALA A 231 -7.44 -9.07 1.66
C ALA A 231 -6.47 -9.69 2.68
N ARG A 232 -6.89 -9.82 3.94
CA ARG A 232 -6.09 -10.49 4.99
C ARG A 232 -5.85 -11.97 4.67
N ASN A 233 -6.89 -12.67 4.20
CA ASN A 233 -6.78 -14.08 3.83
C ASN A 233 -5.82 -14.28 2.63
N PHE A 234 -5.83 -13.39 1.64
CA PHE A 234 -4.87 -13.43 0.53
C PHE A 234 -3.42 -13.36 1.02
N VAL A 235 -3.12 -12.41 1.89
CA VAL A 235 -1.76 -12.26 2.45
C VAL A 235 -1.38 -13.47 3.30
N ARG A 236 -2.28 -13.97 4.14
CA ARG A 236 -2.03 -15.17 4.95
C ARG A 236 -1.73 -16.38 4.09
N GLN A 237 -2.45 -16.55 2.98
CA GLN A 237 -2.21 -17.63 2.02
C GLN A 237 -0.90 -17.44 1.24
N ALA A 238 -0.61 -16.23 0.76
CA ALA A 238 0.66 -15.93 0.09
C ALA A 238 1.85 -16.22 1.00
N ARG A 239 1.75 -15.86 2.29
CA ARG A 239 2.75 -16.18 3.30
C ARG A 239 2.87 -17.68 3.58
N ALA A 240 1.75 -18.38 3.75
CA ALA A 240 1.74 -19.83 3.96
C ALA A 240 2.29 -20.61 2.76
N ASN A 241 2.13 -20.05 1.55
CA ASN A 241 2.66 -20.60 0.30
C ASN A 241 4.06 -20.06 -0.04
N GLU A 242 4.69 -19.28 0.84
CA GLU A 242 6.07 -18.79 0.67
C GLU A 242 6.27 -17.98 -0.62
N MET A 243 5.26 -17.19 -1.02
CA MET A 243 5.23 -16.48 -2.29
C MET A 243 5.81 -15.07 -2.21
N GLY A 244 6.52 -14.66 -3.27
CA GLY A 244 6.97 -13.28 -3.47
C GLY A 244 7.80 -12.76 -2.29
N VAL A 245 7.32 -11.70 -1.65
CA VAL A 245 7.97 -11.07 -0.48
C VAL A 245 8.08 -11.99 0.74
N PHE A 246 7.35 -13.11 0.74
CA PHE A 246 7.36 -14.12 1.82
C PHE A 246 8.24 -15.34 1.54
N ASN A 247 8.98 -15.37 0.41
CA ASN A 247 9.87 -16.48 0.08
C ASN A 247 10.96 -16.64 1.16
N PRO A 248 11.09 -17.80 1.84
CA PRO A 248 12.05 -17.97 2.93
C PRO A 248 13.51 -17.96 2.46
N ALA A 249 13.77 -18.24 1.18
CA ALA A 249 15.12 -18.17 0.61
C ALA A 249 15.58 -16.73 0.35
N ASP A 250 14.64 -15.80 0.13
CA ASP A 250 14.92 -14.39 -0.12
C ASP A 250 13.73 -13.51 0.31
N PRO A 251 13.44 -13.43 1.62
CA PRO A 251 12.27 -12.69 2.10
C PRO A 251 12.53 -11.19 1.97
N LEU A 252 11.46 -10.42 1.83
CA LEU A 252 11.57 -8.96 1.93
C LEU A 252 12.05 -8.59 3.33
N ARG A 253 13.17 -7.87 3.41
CA ARG A 253 13.81 -7.54 4.68
C ARG A 253 13.15 -6.35 5.38
N LEU A 254 12.89 -5.29 4.63
CA LEU A 254 12.27 -4.06 5.13
C LEU A 254 10.94 -3.83 4.42
N GLU A 255 9.93 -3.40 5.18
CA GLU A 255 8.66 -2.94 4.62
C GLU A 255 8.86 -1.57 3.95
N ALA A 256 8.07 -1.27 2.93
CA ALA A 256 8.28 -0.06 2.13
C ALA A 256 8.18 1.23 2.96
N PHE A 257 7.22 1.32 3.90
CA PHE A 257 7.14 2.48 4.80
C PHE A 257 8.35 2.60 5.74
N GLU A 258 9.06 1.51 6.04
CA GLU A 258 10.28 1.53 6.85
C GLU A 258 11.42 2.17 6.08
N VAL A 259 11.62 1.76 4.82
CA VAL A 259 12.59 2.40 3.92
C VAL A 259 12.32 3.90 3.83
N ARG A 260 11.04 4.30 3.74
CA ARG A 260 10.68 5.72 3.67
C ARG A 260 11.06 6.51 4.92
N TYR A 261 10.69 6.01 6.11
CA TYR A 261 11.00 6.75 7.32
C TYR A 261 12.50 6.74 7.63
N LEU A 262 13.22 5.64 7.31
CA LEU A 262 14.68 5.56 7.44
C LEU A 262 15.35 6.58 6.51
N GLY A 263 14.98 6.57 5.23
CA GLY A 263 15.51 7.51 4.23
C GLY A 263 15.28 8.97 4.59
N ARG A 264 14.14 9.31 5.19
CA ARG A 264 13.85 10.67 5.67
C ARG A 264 14.36 10.97 7.08
N ARG A 265 14.85 9.98 7.82
CA ARG A 265 15.10 10.04 9.27
C ARG A 265 13.91 10.58 10.07
N GLU A 266 12.71 10.13 9.70
CA GLU A 266 11.45 10.50 10.35
C GLU A 266 10.97 9.39 11.28
N LEU A 267 10.14 9.73 12.26
CA LEU A 267 9.46 8.71 13.07
C LEU A 267 8.28 8.14 12.29
N PRO A 268 7.95 6.83 12.43
CA PRO A 268 6.66 6.35 11.99
C PRO A 268 5.57 7.13 12.74
N SER A 269 4.52 7.54 12.02
CA SER A 269 3.53 8.49 12.53
C SER A 269 2.17 7.87 12.82
N ARG A 270 1.84 6.71 12.24
CA ARG A 270 0.50 6.12 12.35
C ARG A 270 0.44 5.13 13.50
N ALA A 271 -0.50 5.35 14.43
CA ALA A 271 -0.80 4.41 15.50
C ALA A 271 -1.33 3.09 14.93
N VAL A 272 -1.31 1.98 15.68
CA VAL A 272 -1.68 0.67 15.12
C VAL A 272 -2.64 -0.09 16.04
N ILE A 273 -3.70 -0.66 15.46
CA ILE A 273 -4.60 -1.61 16.11
C ILE A 273 -4.30 -3.02 15.59
N ASP A 274 -4.30 -4.00 16.49
CA ASP A 274 -4.16 -5.42 16.15
C ASP A 274 -5.52 -6.03 15.78
N LEU A 275 -5.70 -6.33 14.48
CA LEU A 275 -6.89 -6.95 13.93
C LEU A 275 -6.98 -8.46 14.18
N SER A 276 -5.98 -9.08 14.82
CA SER A 276 -6.03 -10.49 15.25
C SER A 276 -6.63 -10.66 16.64
N ARG A 277 -6.86 -9.58 17.37
CA ARG A 277 -7.32 -9.56 18.76
C ARG A 277 -8.60 -8.75 18.91
N ASP A 278 -9.34 -9.04 19.95
CA ASP A 278 -10.52 -8.28 20.38
C ASP A 278 -10.17 -7.56 21.70
N ASP A 279 -9.09 -6.78 21.70
CA ASP A 279 -8.71 -5.91 22.82
C ASP A 279 -9.09 -4.45 22.54
N ASP A 280 -8.76 -3.57 23.48
CA ASP A 280 -9.15 -2.16 23.52
C ASP A 280 -7.94 -1.23 23.36
N VAL A 281 -6.84 -1.72 22.78
CA VAL A 281 -5.56 -1.00 22.74
C VAL A 281 -5.22 -0.51 21.34
N ILE A 282 -4.71 0.72 21.27
CA ILE A 282 -3.99 1.26 20.13
C ILE A 282 -2.52 1.36 20.53
N LEU A 283 -1.62 0.79 19.73
CA LEU A 283 -0.17 0.81 19.91
C LEU A 283 0.47 2.04 19.27
N GLN A 284 1.52 2.55 19.90
CA GLN A 284 2.29 3.68 19.38
C GLN A 284 2.84 3.32 18.01
N ALA A 285 2.98 4.33 17.15
CA ALA A 285 3.44 4.14 15.79
C ALA A 285 4.78 3.41 15.70
N GLN A 286 5.66 3.54 16.71
CA GLN A 286 6.94 2.84 16.77
C GLN A 286 6.83 1.37 17.18
N HIS A 287 5.68 0.93 17.71
CA HIS A 287 5.46 -0.43 18.23
C HIS A 287 4.65 -1.31 17.27
N TYR A 288 4.45 -0.90 16.01
CA TYR A 288 3.74 -1.67 14.97
C TYR A 288 4.23 -3.12 14.85
N PHE A 289 5.54 -3.33 15.06
CA PHE A 289 6.19 -4.63 14.92
C PHE A 289 5.80 -5.64 16.00
N ARG A 290 5.17 -5.20 17.10
CA ARG A 290 4.60 -6.10 18.11
C ARG A 290 3.46 -6.95 17.55
N ILE A 291 2.84 -6.50 16.46
CA ILE A 291 1.89 -7.28 15.66
C ILE A 291 2.70 -7.96 14.55
N PRO A 292 2.97 -9.27 14.63
CA PRO A 292 3.99 -9.92 13.80
C PRO A 292 3.59 -9.98 12.32
N ASN A 293 2.29 -10.17 12.02
CA ASN A 293 1.83 -10.30 10.66
C ASN A 293 1.32 -8.96 10.14
N ALA A 294 1.76 -8.54 8.96
CA ALA A 294 1.34 -7.27 8.36
C ALA A 294 -0.17 -7.22 8.11
N GLU A 295 -0.80 -8.35 7.76
CA GLU A 295 -2.24 -8.44 7.54
C GLU A 295 -3.09 -8.24 8.80
N ASP A 296 -2.47 -8.21 9.98
CA ASP A 296 -3.16 -7.97 11.24
C ASP A 296 -3.01 -6.51 11.71
N ARG A 297 -2.32 -5.65 10.94
CA ARG A 297 -2.08 -4.25 11.32
C ARG A 297 -3.10 -3.31 10.68
N LEU A 298 -3.84 -2.57 11.51
CA LEU A 298 -4.63 -1.42 11.06
C LEU A 298 -3.97 -0.11 11.53
N PHE A 299 -3.43 0.65 10.58
CA PHE A 299 -2.82 1.94 10.85
C PHE A 299 -3.87 3.05 10.97
N ILE A 300 -3.77 3.84 12.05
CA ILE A 300 -4.64 4.97 12.35
C ILE A 300 -3.82 6.25 12.21
N PRO A 301 -4.13 7.14 11.24
CA PRO A 301 -3.51 8.45 11.14
C PRO A 301 -3.69 9.27 12.44
N PRO A 302 -2.69 10.07 12.85
CA PRO A 302 -2.76 10.86 14.09
C PRO A 302 -4.04 11.69 14.25
N ALA A 303 -4.54 12.27 13.16
CA ALA A 303 -5.74 13.10 13.16
C ALA A 303 -7.01 12.33 13.58
N PHE A 304 -7.01 11.00 13.48
CA PHE A 304 -8.16 10.16 13.80
C PHE A 304 -8.04 9.43 15.14
N VAL A 305 -6.85 9.38 15.75
CA VAL A 305 -6.64 8.77 17.07
C VAL A 305 -7.60 9.33 18.13
N PRO A 306 -7.86 10.66 18.22
CA PRO A 306 -8.82 11.19 19.18
C PRO A 306 -10.24 10.61 19.05
N LEU A 307 -10.69 10.25 17.85
CA LEU A 307 -12.02 9.66 17.64
C LEU A 307 -12.13 8.28 18.28
N PHE A 308 -11.06 7.49 18.18
CA PHE A 308 -10.98 6.18 18.83
C PHE A 308 -10.92 6.32 20.36
N VAL A 309 -10.11 7.26 20.87
CA VAL A 309 -10.04 7.53 22.32
C VAL A 309 -11.41 7.95 22.87
N MET A 310 -12.14 8.84 22.16
CA MET A 310 -13.51 9.23 22.53
C MET A 310 -14.48 8.04 22.54
N ARG A 311 -14.23 7.01 21.71
CA ARG A 311 -15.02 5.77 21.67
C ARG A 311 -14.63 4.78 22.77
N GLY A 312 -13.57 5.05 23.54
CA GLY A 312 -13.12 4.25 24.68
C GLY A 312 -11.84 3.44 24.45
N TRP A 313 -11.12 3.66 23.34
CA TRP A 313 -9.84 2.99 23.08
C TRP A 313 -8.74 3.53 23.99
N ARG A 314 -7.85 2.64 24.47
CA ARG A 314 -6.70 2.97 25.31
C ARG A 314 -5.43 3.09 24.47
N LEU A 315 -4.59 4.06 24.77
CA LEU A 315 -3.29 4.26 24.10
C LEU A 315 -2.19 3.53 24.90
N GLU A 316 -1.36 2.73 24.22
CA GLU A 316 -0.22 2.02 24.81
C GLU A 316 1.12 2.49 24.21
N GLY A 317 2.04 2.93 25.07
CA GLY A 317 3.35 3.44 24.66
C GLY A 317 3.45 4.96 24.47
N TRP A 318 2.42 5.73 24.84
CA TRP A 318 2.44 7.21 24.76
C TRP A 318 2.93 7.91 26.04
N PHE A 319 3.29 7.16 27.07
CA PHE A 319 3.69 7.66 28.39
C PHE A 319 4.83 6.81 28.97
#